data_AF-A0A2U8DMA5-F1
#
_entry.id   AF-A0A2U8DMA5-F1
#
_cell.length_a   1.000
_cell.length_b   1.000
_cell.length_c   1.000
_cell.angle_alpha   90.00
_cell.angle_beta   90.00
_cell.angle_gamma   90.00
#
_symmetry.space_group_name_H-M   'P 1'
#
loop_
_entity.id
_entity.type
_entity.pdbx_description
1 polymer ?
#
loop_
_entity_poly.entity_id
_entity_poly.type
_entity_poly.pdbx_seq_one_letter_code
_entity_poly.pdbx_strand_id
1 'polypeptide(L)'
;MIKLSIFEFFCRGIPEAFVFVLASLLFTKKIIDKKKLIISSILYAIIIYLVRLLPIHLGVHSIILTIIYPIISVFINKININQSIFCTLIEFAILSICELTNLFALSWLNVDIKIISLNPVKKVLYFLPSLILFSGIVALFYITSCKKHRVAYLSVQK
;
A
#
# COMPACT_ATOMS: atom_id res chain seq x y z
N MET A 1 -13.62 -18.83 -8.49
CA MET A 1 -13.24 -19.30 -7.15
C MET A 1 -11.78 -18.94 -6.89
N ILE A 2 -11.52 -17.74 -6.37
CA ILE A 2 -10.19 -17.34 -5.89
C ILE A 2 -10.28 -17.41 -4.36
N LYS A 3 -10.07 -18.59 -3.78
CA LYS A 3 -9.94 -18.69 -2.32
C LYS A 3 -8.64 -18.01 -1.96
N LEU A 4 -8.73 -16.82 -1.40
CA LEU A 4 -7.58 -16.13 -0.83
C LEU A 4 -7.08 -16.99 0.33
N SER A 5 -5.89 -17.57 0.18
CA SER A 5 -5.28 -18.31 1.28
C SER A 5 -4.98 -17.32 2.40
N ILE A 6 -5.19 -17.72 3.66
CA ILE A 6 -4.76 -16.95 4.83
C ILE A 6 -3.28 -16.55 4.71
N PHE A 7 -2.48 -17.39 4.02
CA PHE A 7 -1.09 -17.09 3.68
C PHE A 7 -0.91 -15.84 2.80
N GLU A 8 -1.76 -15.65 1.77
CA GLU A 8 -1.68 -14.46 0.91
C GLU A 8 -2.00 -13.19 1.71
N PHE A 9 -2.92 -13.29 2.67
CA PHE A 9 -3.28 -12.17 3.53
C PHE A 9 -2.14 -11.76 4.46
N PHE A 10 -1.49 -12.72 5.12
CA PHE A 10 -0.36 -12.43 6.01
C PHE A 10 0.88 -11.94 5.25
N CYS A 11 1.24 -12.58 4.14
CA CYS A 11 2.46 -12.23 3.40
C CYS A 11 2.32 -10.96 2.55
N ARG A 12 1.10 -10.60 2.11
CA ARG A 12 0.90 -9.44 1.23
C ARG A 12 -0.03 -8.40 1.84
N GLY A 13 -1.18 -8.80 2.37
CA GLY A 13 -2.19 -7.87 2.89
C GLY A 13 -1.69 -7.01 4.05
N ILE A 14 -0.98 -7.60 5.03
CA ILE A 14 -0.43 -6.85 6.16
C ILE A 14 0.68 -5.88 5.73
N PRO A 15 1.71 -6.31 4.96
CA PRO A 15 2.72 -5.38 4.45
C PRO A 15 2.13 -4.27 3.58
N GLU A 16 1.16 -4.59 2.72
CA GLU A 16 0.49 -3.62 1.85
C GLU A 16 -0.19 -2.53 2.68
N ALA A 17 -0.98 -2.93 3.69
CA ALA A 17 -1.66 -1.99 4.58
C ALA A 17 -0.69 -1.11 5.37
N PHE A 18 0.43 -1.68 5.81
CA PHE A 18 1.46 -0.95 6.56
C PHE A 18 2.13 0.13 5.70
N VAL A 19 2.56 -0.22 4.47
CA VAL A 19 3.21 0.72 3.56
C VAL A 19 2.25 1.83 3.13
N PHE A 20 0.96 1.51 2.91
CA PHE A 20 -0.07 2.49 2.58
C PHE A 20 -0.26 3.54 3.68
N VAL A 21 -0.41 3.09 4.93
CA VAL A 21 -0.52 3.99 6.10
C VAL A 21 0.74 4.84 6.27
N LEU A 22 1.91 4.24 6.12
CA LEU A 22 3.18 4.94 6.23
C LEU A 22 3.32 6.02 5.16
N ALA A 23 2.97 5.71 3.90
CA ALA A 23 3.00 6.65 2.79
C ALA A 23 2.10 7.86 3.05
N SER A 24 0.87 7.65 3.53
CA SER A 24 -0.07 8.76 3.76
C SER A 24 0.38 9.70 4.86
N LEU A 25 0.96 9.14 5.94
CA LEU A 25 1.54 9.93 7.02
C LEU A 25 2.72 10.78 6.52
N LEU A 26 3.55 10.23 5.63
CA LEU A 26 4.68 10.92 5.04
C LEU A 26 4.26 12.02 4.07
N PHE A 27 3.32 11.74 3.17
CA PHE A 27 2.80 12.74 2.24
C PHE A 27 2.12 13.91 2.97
N THR A 28 1.43 13.61 4.08
CA THR A 28 0.80 14.63 4.92
C THR A 28 1.79 15.35 5.86
N LYS A 29 3.05 14.89 5.93
CA LYS A 29 4.10 15.40 6.86
C LYS A 29 3.64 15.42 8.32
N LYS A 30 2.78 14.48 8.72
CA LYS A 30 2.29 14.40 10.09
C LYS A 30 3.28 13.68 10.99
N ILE A 31 3.24 14.01 12.28
CA ILE A 31 4.05 13.32 13.29
C ILE A 31 3.63 11.84 13.32
N ILE A 32 4.61 10.95 13.15
CA ILE A 32 4.38 9.50 13.09
C ILE A 32 4.19 8.97 14.51
N ASP A 33 2.92 8.87 14.93
CA ASP A 33 2.54 8.18 16.16
C ASP A 33 2.53 6.67 15.93
N LYS A 34 3.54 5.96 16.45
CA LYS A 34 3.68 4.49 16.29
C LYS A 34 2.40 3.72 16.64
N LYS A 35 1.68 4.15 17.69
CA LYS A 35 0.40 3.53 18.10
C LYS A 35 -0.69 3.68 17.04
N LYS A 36 -0.89 4.89 16.51
CA LYS A 36 -1.93 5.16 15.50
C LYS A 36 -1.59 4.50 14.16
N LEU A 37 -0.31 4.45 13.82
CA LEU A 37 0.19 3.74 12.65
C LEU A 37 -0.18 2.25 12.73
N ILE A 38 0.18 1.56 13.82
CA ILE A 38 -0.13 0.13 13.97
C ILE A 38 -1.65 -0.12 13.95
N ILE A 39 -2.44 0.69 14.67
CA ILE A 39 -3.90 0.53 14.72
C ILE A 39 -4.52 0.72 13.33
N SER A 40 -4.14 1.77 12.60
CA SER A 40 -4.68 2.02 11.26
C SER A 40 -4.24 0.97 10.24
N SER A 41 -3.00 0.47 10.31
CA SER A 41 -2.53 -0.61 9.45
C SER A 41 -3.26 -1.92 9.71
N ILE A 42 -3.49 -2.29 10.97
CA ILE A 42 -4.24 -3.52 11.33
C ILE A 42 -5.69 -3.39 10.86
N LEU A 43 -6.35 -2.26 11.14
CA LEU A 43 -7.72 -2.02 10.73
C LEU A 43 -7.87 -2.10 9.21
N TYR A 44 -6.94 -1.46 8.48
CA TYR A 44 -6.94 -1.48 7.03
C TYR A 44 -6.64 -2.87 6.47
N ALA A 45 -5.73 -3.64 7.08
CA ALA A 45 -5.49 -5.03 6.71
C ALA A 45 -6.76 -5.88 6.86
N ILE A 46 -7.49 -5.75 7.98
CA ILE A 46 -8.76 -6.46 8.18
C ILE A 46 -9.76 -6.11 7.07
N ILE A 47 -9.86 -4.83 6.71
CA ILE A 47 -10.74 -4.38 5.61
C ILE A 47 -10.30 -4.95 4.26
N ILE A 48 -9.00 -4.97 3.97
CA ILE A 48 -8.44 -5.62 2.77
C ILE A 48 -8.86 -7.09 2.72
N TYR A 49 -8.75 -7.81 3.83
CA TYR A 49 -9.17 -9.20 3.91
C TYR A 49 -10.66 -9.37 3.60
N LEU A 50 -11.51 -8.59 4.27
CA LEU A 50 -12.96 -8.64 4.09
C LEU A 50 -13.35 -8.32 2.65
N VAL A 51 -12.82 -7.23 2.07
CA VAL A 51 -13.13 -6.82 0.71
C VAL A 51 -12.70 -7.89 -0.28
N ARG A 52 -11.52 -8.50 -0.11
CA ARG A 52 -11.03 -9.56 -1.02
C ARG A 52 -11.70 -10.92 -0.83
N LEU A 53 -12.46 -11.12 0.26
CA LEU A 53 -13.30 -12.31 0.44
C LEU A 53 -14.53 -12.27 -0.47
N LEU A 54 -14.98 -11.07 -0.86
CA LEU A 54 -16.10 -10.94 -1.78
C LEU A 54 -15.69 -11.51 -3.16
N PRO A 55 -16.57 -12.25 -3.85
CA PRO A 55 -16.27 -12.84 -5.16
C PRO A 55 -16.38 -11.80 -6.28
N ILE A 56 -15.52 -10.77 -6.24
CA ILE A 56 -15.50 -9.67 -7.22
C ILE A 56 -14.24 -9.76 -8.08
N HIS A 57 -14.22 -9.05 -9.21
CA HIS A 57 -13.02 -8.92 -10.03
C HIS A 57 -11.90 -8.18 -9.26
N LEU A 58 -10.65 -8.61 -9.44
CA LEU A 58 -9.47 -8.10 -8.72
C LEU A 58 -9.35 -6.56 -8.72
N GLY A 59 -9.66 -5.90 -9.85
CA GLY A 59 -9.60 -4.44 -9.94
C GLY A 59 -10.69 -3.70 -9.13
N VAL A 60 -11.86 -4.30 -8.95
CA VAL A 60 -12.98 -3.68 -8.22
C VAL A 60 -12.65 -3.61 -6.73
N HIS A 61 -11.98 -4.63 -6.18
CA HIS A 61 -11.51 -4.60 -4.79
C HIS A 61 -10.59 -3.41 -4.52
N SER A 62 -9.65 -3.13 -5.41
CA SER A 62 -8.70 -2.02 -5.23
C SER A 62 -9.40 -0.65 -5.25
N ILE A 63 -10.43 -0.48 -6.08
CA ILE A 63 -11.25 0.74 -6.10
C ILE A 63 -12.00 0.89 -4.77
N ILE A 64 -12.65 -0.16 -4.28
CA ILE A 64 -13.37 -0.15 -3.00
C ILE A 64 -12.42 0.20 -1.85
N LEU A 65 -11.23 -0.39 -1.82
CA LEU A 65 -10.22 -0.11 -0.80
C LEU A 65 -9.74 1.34 -0.83
N THR A 66 -9.56 1.89 -2.02
CA THR A 66 -9.16 3.30 -2.21
C THR A 66 -10.23 4.28 -1.70
N ILE A 67 -11.52 3.90 -1.74
CA ILE A 67 -12.63 4.70 -1.19
C ILE A 67 -12.71 4.60 0.34
N ILE A 68 -12.47 3.41 0.90
CA ILE A 68 -12.58 3.17 2.34
C ILE A 68 -11.40 3.77 3.11
N TYR A 69 -10.19 3.70 2.55
CA TYR A 69 -8.97 4.11 3.25
C TYR A 69 -8.93 5.59 3.72
N PRO A 70 -9.39 6.58 2.92
CA PRO A 70 -9.47 7.96 3.38
C PRO A 70 -10.29 8.13 4.67
N ILE A 71 -11.35 7.35 4.83
CA ILE A 71 -12.21 7.39 6.03
C ILE A 71 -11.39 6.98 7.26
N ILE A 72 -10.68 5.86 7.19
CA ILE A 72 -9.82 5.36 8.28
C ILE A 72 -8.75 6.40 8.64
N SER A 73 -8.12 6.98 7.63
CA SER A 73 -7.05 7.96 7.78
C SER A 73 -7.53 9.25 8.45
N VAL A 74 -8.73 9.75 8.09
CA VAL A 74 -9.35 10.91 8.75
C VAL A 74 -9.71 10.59 10.20
N PHE A 75 -10.33 9.45 10.48
CA PHE A 75 -10.79 9.10 11.84
C PHE A 75 -9.63 8.82 12.81
N ILE A 76 -8.61 8.06 12.39
CA ILE A 76 -7.54 7.60 13.29
C ILE A 76 -6.35 8.56 13.26
N ASN A 77 -5.88 8.91 12.06
CA ASN A 77 -4.70 9.74 11.88
C ASN A 77 -5.02 11.24 11.94
N LYS A 78 -6.31 11.61 11.99
CA LYS A 78 -6.80 13.01 11.99
C LYS A 78 -6.28 13.80 10.79
N ILE A 79 -6.08 13.16 9.65
CA ILE A 79 -5.63 13.82 8.42
C ILE A 79 -6.81 14.59 7.82
N ASN A 80 -6.56 15.75 7.21
CA ASN A 80 -7.61 16.51 6.53
C ASN A 80 -8.17 15.68 5.37
N ILE A 81 -9.49 15.66 5.19
CA ILE A 81 -10.14 14.78 4.20
C ILE A 81 -9.62 15.01 2.78
N ASN A 82 -9.44 16.26 2.36
CA ASN A 82 -8.91 16.61 1.04
C ASN A 82 -7.48 16.07 0.84
N GLN A 83 -6.64 16.19 1.87
CA GLN A 83 -5.26 15.67 1.83
C GLN A 83 -5.26 14.15 1.80
N SER A 84 -6.13 13.51 2.60
CA SER A 84 -6.24 12.06 2.62
C SER A 84 -6.61 11.54 1.23
N ILE A 85 -7.68 12.05 0.63
CA ILE A 85 -8.13 11.63 -0.71
C ILE A 85 -7.02 11.79 -1.75
N PHE A 86 -6.29 12.92 -1.72
CA PHE A 86 -5.20 13.15 -2.65
C PHE A 86 -4.05 12.16 -2.46
N CYS A 87 -3.67 11.88 -1.20
CA CYS A 87 -2.63 10.89 -0.90
C CYS A 87 -3.05 9.49 -1.35
N THR A 88 -4.28 9.07 -1.04
CA THR A 88 -4.77 7.73 -1.39
C THR A 88 -4.82 7.51 -2.90
N LEU A 89 -5.18 8.55 -3.67
CA LEU A 89 -5.19 8.48 -5.13
C LEU A 89 -3.77 8.36 -5.71
N ILE A 90 -2.82 9.12 -5.17
CA ILE A 90 -1.41 9.01 -5.57
C ILE A 90 -0.86 7.62 -5.25
N GLU A 91 -1.10 7.12 -4.04
CA GLU A 91 -0.66 5.80 -3.61
C GLU A 91 -1.25 4.70 -4.51
N PHE A 92 -2.54 4.79 -4.82
CA PHE A 92 -3.22 3.87 -5.74
C PHE A 92 -2.62 3.92 -7.15
N ALA A 93 -2.33 5.11 -7.67
CA ALA A 93 -1.71 5.27 -9.00
C ALA A 93 -0.30 4.65 -9.04
N ILE A 94 0.54 4.94 -8.05
CA ILE A 94 1.90 4.38 -7.97
C ILE A 94 1.84 2.86 -7.85
N LEU A 95 0.98 2.32 -6.98
CA LEU A 95 0.84 0.87 -6.80
C LEU A 95 0.37 0.19 -8.10
N SER A 96 -0.59 0.80 -8.81
CA SER A 96 -1.08 0.29 -10.10
C SER A 96 0.02 0.27 -11.16
N ILE A 97 0.87 1.32 -11.22
CA ILE A 97 2.04 1.35 -12.12
C ILE A 97 3.05 0.26 -11.73
N CYS A 98 3.29 0.03 -10.44
CA CYS A 98 4.17 -1.04 -9.97
C CYS A 98 3.63 -2.43 -10.33
N GLU A 99 2.32 -2.64 -10.26
CA GLU A 99 1.70 -3.90 -10.69
C GLU A 99 1.78 -4.09 -12.20
N LEU A 100 1.51 -3.05 -12.99
CA LEU A 100 1.60 -3.10 -14.45
C LEU A 100 3.02 -3.41 -14.93
N THR A 101 4.01 -2.74 -14.36
CA THR A 101 5.43 -2.99 -14.68
C THR A 101 5.84 -4.42 -14.33
N ASN A 102 5.36 -4.95 -13.19
CA ASN A 102 5.60 -6.33 -12.80
C ASN A 102 4.93 -7.33 -13.76
N LEU A 103 3.68 -7.10 -14.16
CA LEU A 103 2.99 -7.90 -15.18
C LEU A 103 3.71 -7.86 -16.53
N PHE A 104 4.25 -6.71 -16.91
CA PHE A 104 5.03 -6.57 -18.14
C PHE A 104 6.34 -7.36 -18.06
N ALA A 105 7.06 -7.30 -16.94
CA ALA A 105 8.26 -8.09 -16.71
C ALA A 105 7.99 -9.61 -16.73
N LEU A 106 6.86 -10.04 -16.15
CA LEU A 106 6.37 -11.42 -16.21
C LEU A 106 6.08 -11.88 -17.65
N SER A 107 5.47 -11.00 -18.45
CA SER A 107 5.20 -11.28 -19.86
C SER A 107 6.48 -11.43 -20.68
N TRP A 108 7.51 -10.62 -20.38
CA TRP A 108 8.83 -10.74 -21.00
C TRP A 108 9.52 -12.07 -20.68
N LEU A 109 9.28 -12.62 -19.49
CA LEU A 109 9.81 -13.91 -19.05
C LEU A 109 9.01 -15.13 -19.59
N ASN A 110 8.03 -14.90 -20.50
CA ASN A 110 7.13 -15.93 -21.04
C ASN A 110 6.41 -16.76 -19.95
N VAL A 111 6.14 -16.16 -18.78
CA VAL A 111 5.43 -16.86 -17.71
C VAL A 111 3.93 -16.72 -17.91
N ASP A 112 3.25 -17.85 -18.08
CA ASP A 112 1.81 -17.88 -18.31
C ASP A 112 1.02 -17.44 -17.07
N ILE A 113 0.37 -16.28 -17.16
CA ILE A 113 -0.40 -15.65 -16.07
C ILE A 113 -1.54 -16.56 -15.59
N LYS A 114 -2.07 -17.41 -16.51
CA LYS A 114 -3.11 -18.41 -16.23
C LYS A 114 -2.62 -19.56 -15.37
N ILE A 115 -1.33 -19.93 -15.46
CA ILE A 115 -0.74 -21.01 -14.66
C ILE A 115 -0.39 -20.50 -13.25
N ILE A 116 -0.04 -19.22 -13.13
CA ILE A 116 0.20 -18.56 -11.84
C ILE A 116 -1.09 -18.47 -11.01
N SER A 117 -2.23 -18.20 -11.64
CA SER A 117 -3.50 -18.01 -10.93
C SER A 117 -4.05 -19.29 -10.28
N LEU A 118 -3.58 -20.47 -10.73
CA LEU A 118 -3.95 -21.78 -10.18
C LEU A 118 -3.25 -22.10 -8.85
N ASN A 119 -2.08 -21.51 -8.58
CA ASN A 119 -1.29 -21.77 -7.38
C ASN A 119 -1.16 -20.52 -6.50
N PRO A 120 -1.80 -20.47 -5.32
CA PRO A 120 -1.80 -19.27 -4.47
C PRO A 120 -0.40 -18.84 -4.02
N VAL A 121 0.49 -19.81 -3.76
CA VAL A 121 1.89 -19.53 -3.38
C VAL A 121 2.66 -18.84 -4.52
N LYS A 122 2.50 -19.33 -5.76
CA LYS A 122 3.14 -18.72 -6.94
C LYS A 122 2.58 -17.33 -7.18
N LYS A 123 1.27 -17.14 -7.00
CA LYS A 123 0.62 -15.84 -7.11
C LYS A 123 1.21 -14.82 -6.12
N VAL A 124 1.42 -15.19 -4.86
CA VAL A 124 2.08 -14.29 -3.90
C VAL A 124 3.51 -13.99 -4.33
N LEU A 125 4.28 -15.01 -4.72
CA LEU A 125 5.69 -14.87 -5.09
C LEU A 125 5.90 -13.93 -6.29
N TYR A 126 5.03 -14.03 -7.29
CA TYR A 126 5.12 -13.19 -8.49
C TYR A 126 4.56 -11.79 -8.30
N PHE A 127 3.69 -11.54 -7.32
CA PHE A 127 3.18 -10.20 -7.02
C PHE A 127 3.90 -9.50 -5.85
N LEU A 128 4.75 -10.21 -5.10
CA LEU A 128 5.62 -9.61 -4.09
C LEU A 128 6.58 -8.53 -4.64
N PRO A 129 7.18 -8.68 -5.84
CA PRO A 129 8.08 -7.67 -6.39
C PRO A 129 7.46 -6.28 -6.53
N SER A 130 6.17 -6.18 -6.93
CA SER A 130 5.51 -4.88 -7.05
C SER A 130 5.34 -4.19 -5.69
N LEU A 131 5.09 -4.95 -4.63
CA LEU A 131 4.98 -4.41 -3.27
C LEU A 131 6.35 -3.98 -2.73
N ILE A 132 7.42 -4.71 -3.06
CA ILE A 132 8.80 -4.33 -2.74
C ILE A 132 9.17 -3.02 -3.45
N LEU A 133 8.83 -2.88 -4.73
CA LEU A 133 9.03 -1.63 -5.48
C LEU A 133 8.27 -0.46 -4.84
N PHE A 134 7.00 -0.64 -4.50
CA PHE A 134 6.20 0.38 -3.83
C PHE A 134 6.79 0.77 -2.48
N SER A 135 7.15 -0.20 -1.65
CA SER A 135 7.86 0.01 -0.38
C SER A 135 9.17 0.78 -0.57
N GLY A 136 9.95 0.45 -1.61
CA GLY A 136 11.20 1.14 -1.94
C GLY A 136 10.98 2.61 -2.30
N ILE A 137 9.94 2.91 -3.09
CA ILE A 137 9.56 4.30 -3.44
C ILE A 137 9.19 5.07 -2.18
N VAL A 138 8.37 4.49 -1.30
CA VAL A 138 7.97 5.12 -0.04
C VAL A 138 9.17 5.33 0.89
N ALA A 139 10.11 4.38 0.96
CA ALA A 139 11.33 4.50 1.74
C ALA A 139 12.28 5.58 1.21
N LEU A 140 12.43 5.71 -0.12
CA LEU A 140 13.18 6.82 -0.74
C LEU A 140 12.54 8.17 -0.38
N PHE A 141 11.21 8.25 -0.41
CA PHE A 141 10.47 9.45 -0.03
C PHE A 141 10.63 9.78 1.48
N TYR A 142 10.68 8.76 2.33
CA TYR A 142 10.99 8.90 3.76
C TYR A 142 12.38 9.49 3.97
N ILE A 143 13.41 8.93 3.34
CA ILE A 143 14.81 9.38 3.50
C ILE A 143 14.97 10.84 3.05
N THR A 144 14.40 11.20 1.90
CA THR A 144 14.45 12.56 1.37
C THR A 144 13.68 13.56 2.25
N SER A 145 12.53 13.17 2.79
CA SER A 145 11.74 14.00 3.70
C SER A 145 12.39 14.19 5.08
N CYS A 146 13.02 13.14 5.64
CA CYS A 146 13.82 13.25 6.86
C CYS A 146 15.07 14.11 6.68
N LYS A 147 15.72 14.05 5.50
CA LYS A 147 16.85 14.93 5.18
C LYS A 147 16.43 16.40 5.17
N LYS A 148 15.22 16.71 4.68
CA LYS A 148 14.66 18.08 4.66
C LYS A 148 14.29 18.59 6.06
N HIS A 149 13.77 17.74 6.94
CA HIS A 149 13.50 18.09 8.35
C HIS A 149 14.77 18.35 9.17
N ARG A 150 15.87 17.62 8.92
CA ARG A 150 17.16 17.85 9.59
C ARG A 150 17.79 19.18 9.19
N VAL A 151 17.63 19.61 7.93
CA VAL A 151 18.13 20.92 7.46
C VAL A 151 17.31 22.08 8.03
N ALA A 152 15.98 21.93 8.13
CA ALA A 152 15.12 22.97 8.71
C ALA A 152 15.37 23.22 10.21
N TYR A 153 15.76 22.17 10.96
CA TYR A 153 16.15 22.34 12.37
C TYR A 153 17.51 23.03 12.52
N LEU A 154 18.46 22.78 11.60
CA LEU A 154 19.79 23.39 11.62
C LEU A 154 19.78 24.86 11.14
N SER A 155 18.79 25.28 10.35
CA SER A 155 18.64 26.68 9.92
C SER A 155 17.96 27.59 10.95
N VAL A 156 17.35 27.03 12.00
CA VAL A 156 16.71 27.80 13.09
C VAL A 156 17.70 28.06 14.25
N GLN A 157 18.86 27.38 14.26
CA GLN A 157 19.93 27.57 15.25
C GLN A 157 21.09 28.45 14.76
N LYS A 158 20.97 29.10 13.59
CA LYS A 158 21.92 30.09 13.08
C LYS A 158 21.28 31.47 13.13
#